data_AF-A0A269XM21-F1
#
_entry.id   AF-A0A269XM21-F1
#
_cell.length_a   1.000
_cell.length_b   1.000
_cell.length_c   1.000
_cell.angle_alpha   90.00
_cell.angle_beta   90.00
_cell.angle_gamma   90.00
#
_symmetry.space_group_name_H-M   'P 1'
#
loop_
_entity.id
_entity.type
_entity.pdbx_description
1 polymer ?
#
loop_
_entity_poly.entity_id
_entity_poly.type
_entity_poly.pdbx_seq_one_letter_code
_entity_poly.pdbx_strand_id
1 'polypeptide(L)'
;PAVRALRAQADKVLYQQEMKRVIEDEDNLDIMQGMVDELIIEDNEVKGVRTNIGTEYRAKAVVITTGTFLRGEIILGNMKYSSGPNHQLPSITLADNLRELGFDVVRFKTGTPPRVNAKTIDYSKTEIQPGDDVGRAFSYETTEYILDQLPCWLTYT
;
A
#
# COMPACT_ATOMS: atom_id res chain seq x y z
N PRO A 1 -24.97 -2.41 19.09
CA PRO A 1 -24.19 -1.44 18.28
C PRO A 1 -22.68 -1.72 18.25
N ALA A 2 -22.08 -2.08 19.39
CA ALA A 2 -20.62 -2.17 19.58
C ALA A 2 -19.87 -3.17 18.67
N VAL A 3 -20.58 -4.13 18.03
CA VAL A 3 -19.98 -5.17 17.17
C VAL A 3 -20.19 -4.92 15.67
N ARG A 4 -20.65 -3.73 15.27
CA ARG A 4 -20.84 -3.37 13.86
C ARG A 4 -19.54 -2.79 13.28
N ALA A 5 -19.19 -3.20 12.07
CA ALA A 5 -18.07 -2.64 11.31
C ALA A 5 -18.50 -2.39 9.85
N LEU A 6 -17.98 -1.31 9.26
CA LEU A 6 -18.17 -1.00 7.85
C LEU A 6 -17.12 -1.72 7.00
N ARG A 7 -17.52 -2.14 5.81
CA ARG A 7 -16.65 -2.70 4.77
C ARG A 7 -17.20 -2.30 3.41
N ALA A 8 -16.33 -1.90 2.50
CA ALA A 8 -16.69 -1.62 1.12
C ALA A 8 -15.73 -2.30 0.15
N GLN A 9 -16.19 -2.47 -1.09
CA GLN A 9 -15.32 -2.71 -2.23
C GLN A 9 -14.94 -1.35 -2.81
N ALA A 10 -13.68 -1.20 -3.23
CA ALA A 10 -13.19 0.01 -3.86
C ALA A 10 -12.80 -0.27 -5.30
N ASP A 11 -13.15 0.63 -6.21
CA ASP A 11 -12.44 0.72 -7.48
C ASP A 11 -11.00 1.12 -7.20
N LYS A 12 -10.06 0.21 -7.47
CA LYS A 12 -8.66 0.39 -7.12
C LYS A 12 -8.01 1.53 -7.90
N VAL A 13 -8.43 1.76 -9.15
CA VAL A 13 -7.85 2.80 -10.00
C VAL A 13 -8.35 4.16 -9.54
N LEU A 14 -9.66 4.31 -9.34
CA LEU A 14 -10.25 5.56 -8.86
C LEU A 14 -9.73 5.92 -7.47
N TYR A 15 -9.63 4.95 -6.55
CA TYR A 15 -9.07 5.18 -5.23
C TYR A 15 -7.62 5.68 -5.31
N GLN A 16 -6.79 5.06 -6.16
CA GLN A 16 -5.40 5.50 -6.35
C GLN A 16 -5.33 6.91 -6.94
N GLN A 17 -6.14 7.21 -7.94
CA GLN A 17 -6.18 8.53 -8.57
C GLN A 17 -6.61 9.62 -7.59
N GLU A 18 -7.65 9.36 -6.80
CA GLU A 18 -8.13 10.31 -5.82
C GLU A 18 -7.12 10.56 -4.71
N MET A 19 -6.49 9.51 -4.17
CA MET A 19 -5.43 9.68 -3.18
C MET A 19 -4.24 10.46 -3.72
N LYS A 20 -3.86 10.22 -5.00
CA LYS A 20 -2.81 10.99 -5.67
C LYS A 20 -3.18 12.47 -5.80
N ARG A 21 -4.41 12.76 -6.21
CA ARG A 21 -4.92 14.14 -6.33
C ARG A 21 -4.89 14.85 -4.98
N VAL A 22 -5.40 14.21 -3.92
CA VAL A 22 -5.41 14.78 -2.56
C VAL A 22 -4.01 15.15 -2.09
N ILE A 23 -3.00 14.31 -2.30
CA ILE A 23 -1.63 14.63 -1.86
C ILE A 23 -0.96 15.68 -2.76
N GLU A 24 -1.30 15.76 -4.04
CA GLU A 24 -0.75 16.76 -4.96
C GLU A 24 -1.33 18.16 -4.71
N ASP A 25 -2.56 18.23 -4.18
CA ASP A 25 -3.28 19.47 -3.89
C ASP A 25 -3.04 19.97 -2.44
N GLU A 26 -2.31 19.23 -1.60
CA GLU A 26 -2.11 19.59 -0.19
C GLU A 26 -1.03 20.68 -0.02
N ASP A 27 -1.41 21.79 0.62
CA ASP A 27 -0.50 22.90 0.88
C ASP A 27 0.68 22.48 1.77
N ASN A 28 1.89 22.92 1.42
CA ASN A 28 3.15 22.60 2.12
C ASN A 28 3.59 21.12 2.01
N LEU A 29 3.10 20.38 1.02
CA LEU A 29 3.56 19.03 0.71
C LEU A 29 4.27 18.97 -0.66
N ASP A 30 5.58 18.71 -0.62
CA ASP A 30 6.36 18.44 -1.83
C ASP A 30 6.45 16.93 -2.10
N ILE A 31 6.16 16.51 -3.34
CA ILE A 31 6.25 15.10 -3.76
C ILE A 31 7.49 14.91 -4.61
N MET A 32 8.39 14.05 -4.15
CA MET A 32 9.64 13.72 -4.84
C MET A 32 9.69 12.23 -5.17
N GLN A 33 9.88 11.90 -6.45
CA GLN A 33 10.12 10.52 -6.87
C GLN A 33 11.60 10.18 -6.70
N GLY A 34 11.91 9.29 -5.75
CA GLY A 34 13.27 8.81 -5.53
C GLY A 34 13.32 7.59 -4.62
N MET A 35 14.40 6.82 -4.70
CA MET A 35 14.67 5.72 -3.76
C MET A 35 15.60 6.25 -2.67
N VAL A 36 15.15 6.21 -1.42
CA VAL A 36 15.99 6.53 -0.26
C VAL A 36 16.85 5.32 0.07
N ASP A 37 18.15 5.54 0.17
CA ASP A 37 19.14 4.51 0.49
C ASP A 37 19.66 4.64 1.92
N GLU A 38 19.73 5.86 2.47
CA GLU A 38 20.35 6.11 3.77
C GLU A 38 19.63 7.21 4.56
N LEU A 39 19.64 7.10 5.88
CA LEU A 39 19.38 8.21 6.79
C LEU A 39 20.67 8.99 7.03
N ILE A 40 20.58 10.33 7.04
CA ILE A 40 21.69 11.19 7.43
C ILE A 40 21.60 11.38 8.95
N ILE A 41 22.55 10.83 9.69
CA ILE A 41 22.62 10.91 11.16
C ILE A 41 23.85 11.70 11.58
N GLU A 42 23.66 12.72 12.41
CA GLU A 42 24.71 13.54 13.01
C GLU A 42 24.44 13.64 14.51
N ASP A 43 25.45 13.36 15.35
CA ASP A 43 25.32 13.39 16.82
C ASP A 43 24.13 12.59 17.40
N ASN A 44 23.87 11.41 16.83
CA ASN A 44 22.71 10.55 17.13
C ASN A 44 21.33 11.19 16.86
N GLU A 45 21.28 12.21 16.01
CA GLU A 45 20.04 12.86 15.57
C GLU A 45 19.88 12.74 14.05
N VAL A 46 18.66 12.48 13.60
CA VAL A 46 18.36 12.47 12.16
C VAL A 46 18.40 13.90 11.61
N LYS A 47 19.11 14.08 10.49
CA LYS A 47 19.20 15.36 9.77
C LYS A 47 18.65 15.28 8.36
N GLY A 48 18.19 14.12 7.90
CA GLY A 48 17.61 13.96 6.58
C GLY A 48 17.76 12.57 5.99
N VAL A 49 17.66 12.50 4.67
CA VAL A 49 17.80 11.28 3.88
C VAL A 49 18.70 11.50 2.67
N ARG A 50 19.38 10.44 2.23
CA ARG A 50 20.14 10.40 0.98
C ARG A 50 19.50 9.38 0.04
N THR A 51 19.33 9.78 -1.22
CA THR A 51 18.76 8.93 -2.27
C THR A 51 19.83 8.09 -2.97
N ASN A 52 19.39 7.10 -3.73
CA ASN A 52 20.24 6.20 -4.51
C ASN A 52 21.07 6.91 -5.61
N ILE A 53 20.72 8.14 -5.97
CA ILE A 53 21.48 8.98 -6.90
C ILE A 53 22.40 9.99 -6.18
N GLY A 54 22.51 9.89 -4.85
CA GLY A 54 23.37 10.74 -4.02
C GLY A 54 22.76 12.08 -3.63
N THR A 55 21.52 12.39 -4.05
CA THR A 55 20.83 13.62 -3.62
C THR A 55 20.46 13.54 -2.14
N GLU A 56 20.79 14.58 -1.38
CA GLU A 56 20.46 14.73 0.03
C GLU A 56 19.28 15.68 0.24
N TYR A 57 18.33 15.26 1.07
CA TYR A 57 17.21 16.08 1.54
C TYR A 57 17.30 16.22 3.05
N ARG A 58 17.43 17.46 3.55
CA ARG A 58 17.54 17.74 4.98
C ARG A 58 16.15 17.87 5.61
N ALA A 59 15.98 17.26 6.79
CA ALA A 59 14.73 17.27 7.53
C ALA A 59 15.00 17.20 9.03
N LYS A 60 14.09 17.77 9.82
CA LYS A 60 14.12 17.69 11.30
C LYS A 60 13.59 16.35 11.83
N ALA A 61 12.80 15.65 11.03
CA ALA A 61 12.22 14.35 11.34
C ALA A 61 12.04 13.57 10.04
N VAL A 62 12.12 12.24 10.13
CA VAL A 62 11.91 11.32 9.01
C VAL A 62 10.92 10.24 9.45
N VAL A 63 9.89 9.99 8.64
CA VAL A 63 8.91 8.92 8.86
C VAL A 63 9.13 7.85 7.79
N ILE A 64 9.34 6.60 8.20
CA ILE A 64 9.64 5.48 7.29
C ILE A 64 8.40 4.63 7.09
N THR A 65 7.84 4.63 5.88
CA THR A 65 6.63 3.87 5.49
C THR A 65 6.88 3.02 4.25
N THR A 66 7.94 2.21 4.26
CA THR A 66 8.43 1.43 3.10
C THR A 66 7.50 0.27 2.69
N GLY A 67 6.45 -0.01 3.45
CA GLY A 67 5.49 -1.07 3.15
C GLY A 67 6.18 -2.42 2.91
N THR A 68 5.85 -3.09 1.81
CA THR A 68 6.43 -4.38 1.42
C THR A 68 7.65 -4.25 0.49
N PHE A 69 8.23 -3.04 0.35
CA PHE A 69 9.39 -2.80 -0.52
C PHE A 69 10.73 -3.08 0.14
N LEU A 70 10.82 -2.93 1.48
CA LEU A 70 12.07 -3.06 2.22
C LEU A 70 12.59 -4.52 2.16
N ARG A 71 13.66 -4.75 1.41
CA ARG A 71 14.16 -6.10 1.04
C ARG A 71 13.03 -7.02 0.56
N GLY A 72 12.11 -6.49 -0.25
CA GLY A 72 10.99 -7.24 -0.80
C GLY A 72 11.43 -8.48 -1.59
N GLU A 73 10.76 -9.61 -1.37
CA GLU A 73 10.96 -10.82 -2.18
C GLU A 73 9.61 -11.41 -2.57
N ILE A 74 9.51 -11.82 -3.83
CA ILE A 74 8.34 -12.53 -4.37
C ILE A 74 8.62 -14.02 -4.37
N ILE A 75 7.67 -14.81 -3.86
CA ILE A 75 7.74 -16.27 -3.78
C ILE A 75 6.57 -16.86 -4.58
N LEU A 76 6.86 -17.63 -5.62
CA LEU A 76 5.90 -18.29 -6.51
C LEU A 76 6.26 -19.77 -6.65
N GLY A 77 5.63 -20.62 -5.85
CA GLY A 77 6.00 -22.04 -5.77
C GLY A 77 7.46 -22.18 -5.34
N ASN A 78 8.28 -22.78 -6.20
CA ASN A 78 9.72 -22.96 -5.97
C ASN A 78 10.56 -21.78 -6.46
N MET A 79 9.97 -20.80 -7.15
CA MET A 79 10.68 -19.60 -7.59
C MET A 79 10.68 -18.54 -6.51
N LYS A 80 11.83 -17.90 -6.32
CA LYS A 80 12.03 -16.80 -5.39
C LYS A 80 12.94 -15.75 -6.03
N TYR A 81 12.53 -14.48 -6.02
CA TYR A 81 13.34 -13.40 -6.57
C TYR A 81 13.11 -12.08 -5.81
N SER A 82 14.12 -11.21 -5.82
CA SER A 82 14.09 -9.90 -5.17
C SER A 82 13.23 -8.94 -5.98
N SER A 83 12.17 -8.40 -5.36
CA SER A 83 11.25 -7.46 -6.01
C SER A 83 10.29 -6.84 -4.99
N GLY A 84 9.90 -5.59 -5.20
CA GLY A 84 8.74 -4.99 -4.58
C GLY A 84 7.42 -5.45 -5.24
N PRO A 85 6.27 -4.95 -4.78
CA PRO A 85 4.99 -5.17 -5.45
C PRO A 85 5.03 -4.84 -6.95
N ASN A 86 4.30 -5.62 -7.76
CA ASN A 86 4.14 -5.37 -9.21
C ASN A 86 5.46 -5.20 -9.98
N HIS A 87 6.49 -6.00 -9.67
CA HIS A 87 7.81 -5.96 -10.32
C HIS A 87 8.59 -4.65 -10.13
N GLN A 88 8.24 -3.86 -9.11
CA GLN A 88 8.99 -2.65 -8.77
C GLN A 88 10.31 -3.01 -8.07
N LEU A 89 11.25 -2.06 -8.09
CA LEU A 89 12.55 -2.22 -7.44
C LEU A 89 12.35 -2.27 -5.90
N PRO A 90 12.95 -3.25 -5.21
CA PRO A 90 12.94 -3.28 -3.76
C PRO A 90 13.96 -2.29 -3.18
N SER A 91 13.69 -1.75 -1.99
CA SER A 91 14.66 -0.94 -1.25
C SER A 91 15.52 -1.87 -0.40
N ILE A 92 16.74 -2.15 -0.86
CA ILE A 92 17.68 -3.05 -0.17
C ILE A 92 18.62 -2.24 0.71
N THR A 93 19.25 -1.20 0.15
CA THR A 93 20.27 -0.38 0.82
C THR A 93 19.75 0.24 2.12
N LEU A 94 18.53 0.80 2.12
CA LEU A 94 17.93 1.37 3.32
C LEU A 94 17.79 0.35 4.46
N ALA A 95 17.49 -0.90 4.13
CA ALA A 95 17.34 -1.94 5.14
C ALA A 95 18.68 -2.33 5.77
N ASP A 96 19.78 -2.19 5.02
CA ASP A 96 21.13 -2.45 5.49
C ASP A 96 21.61 -1.26 6.33
N ASN A 97 21.36 -0.02 5.87
CA ASN A 97 21.61 1.21 6.64
C ASN A 97 20.89 1.19 8.00
N LEU A 98 19.63 0.76 8.06
CA LEU A 98 18.91 0.61 9.33
C LEU A 98 19.58 -0.40 10.28
N ARG A 99 20.15 -1.50 9.77
CA ARG A 99 20.89 -2.44 10.62
C ARG A 99 22.20 -1.85 11.13
N GLU A 100 22.92 -1.11 10.29
CA GLU A 100 24.15 -0.42 10.67
C GLU A 100 23.90 0.62 11.78
N LEU A 101 22.72 1.26 11.76
CA LEU A 101 22.25 2.15 12.82
C LEU A 101 21.78 1.41 14.09
N GLY A 102 21.84 0.08 14.12
CA GLY A 102 21.51 -0.74 15.29
C GLY A 102 20.05 -1.19 15.38
N PHE A 103 19.24 -1.05 14.32
CA PHE A 103 17.88 -1.57 14.31
C PHE A 103 17.82 -3.05 13.92
N ASP A 104 16.99 -3.80 14.64
CA ASP A 104 16.64 -5.16 14.25
C ASP A 104 15.67 -5.16 13.06
N VAL A 105 16.08 -5.76 11.94
CA VAL A 105 15.24 -5.89 10.75
C VAL A 105 14.81 -7.34 10.57
N VAL A 106 13.52 -7.60 10.82
CA VAL A 106 12.88 -8.91 10.65
C VAL A 106 12.10 -9.00 9.33
N ARG A 107 11.76 -10.23 8.90
CA ARG A 107 10.99 -10.48 7.68
C ARG A 107 9.60 -10.99 8.02
N PHE A 108 8.59 -10.32 7.48
CA PHE A 108 7.23 -10.84 7.44
C PHE A 108 6.87 -11.36 6.05
N LYS A 109 5.88 -12.24 5.98
CA LYS A 109 5.36 -12.79 4.74
C LYS A 109 3.84 -12.64 4.71
N THR A 110 3.33 -12.14 3.59
CA THR A 110 1.91 -12.08 3.28
C THR A 110 1.67 -12.72 1.91
N GLY A 111 0.43 -13.15 1.65
CA GLY A 111 0.03 -13.71 0.36
C GLY A 111 -1.05 -12.85 -0.30
N THR A 112 -1.04 -12.80 -1.62
CA THR A 112 -2.17 -12.27 -2.40
C THR A 112 -2.76 -13.41 -3.24
N PRO A 113 -4.09 -13.54 -3.34
CA PRO A 113 -4.69 -14.45 -4.30
C PRO A 113 -4.38 -14.00 -5.74
N PRO A 114 -4.45 -14.93 -6.72
CA PRO A 114 -4.32 -14.58 -8.12
C PRO A 114 -5.41 -13.61 -8.57
N ARG A 115 -5.21 -12.97 -9.72
CA ARG A 115 -6.25 -12.22 -10.42
C ARG A 115 -6.78 -13.08 -11.55
N VAL A 116 -8.10 -13.14 -11.67
CA VAL A 116 -8.81 -13.97 -12.65
C VAL A 116 -9.57 -13.09 -13.63
N ASN A 117 -9.71 -13.54 -14.86
CA ASN A 117 -10.51 -12.84 -15.85
C ASN A 117 -12.01 -13.08 -15.57
N ALA A 118 -12.78 -12.01 -15.32
CA ALA A 118 -14.20 -12.11 -15.04
C ALA A 118 -14.99 -12.85 -16.14
N LYS A 119 -14.58 -12.72 -17.41
CA LYS A 119 -15.26 -13.35 -18.56
C LYS A 119 -15.13 -14.88 -18.59
N THR A 120 -14.22 -15.46 -17.81
CA THR A 120 -13.99 -16.91 -17.77
C THR A 120 -14.65 -17.58 -16.58
N ILE A 121 -15.45 -16.85 -15.79
CA ILE A 121 -16.14 -17.37 -14.60
C ILE A 121 -17.57 -17.75 -14.96
N ASP A 122 -17.98 -18.96 -14.58
CA ASP A 122 -19.39 -19.40 -14.65
C ASP A 122 -20.13 -18.94 -13.39
N TYR A 123 -20.70 -17.73 -13.45
CA TYR A 123 -21.42 -17.13 -12.33
C TYR A 123 -22.73 -17.85 -11.97
N SER A 124 -23.27 -18.70 -12.85
CA SER A 124 -24.48 -19.49 -12.55
C SER A 124 -24.27 -20.49 -11.40
N LYS A 125 -23.01 -20.80 -11.08
CA LYS A 125 -22.60 -21.70 -9.99
C LYS A 125 -22.15 -20.95 -8.73
N THR A 126 -22.44 -19.65 -8.64
CA THR A 126 -22.03 -18.80 -7.51
C THR A 126 -23.25 -18.16 -6.84
N GLU A 127 -23.10 -17.80 -5.57
CA GLU A 127 -24.11 -17.05 -4.84
C GLU A 127 -23.80 -15.55 -4.87
N ILE A 128 -24.77 -14.74 -5.28
CA ILE A 128 -24.63 -13.27 -5.29
C ILE A 128 -24.67 -12.71 -3.87
N GLN A 129 -23.75 -11.81 -3.55
CA GLN A 129 -23.63 -11.11 -2.26
C GLN A 129 -23.69 -9.60 -2.52
N PRO A 130 -24.89 -8.99 -2.54
CA PRO A 130 -25.04 -7.56 -2.76
C PRO A 130 -24.54 -6.75 -1.56
N GLY A 131 -24.31 -5.45 -1.76
CA GLY A 131 -24.11 -4.50 -0.66
C GLY A 131 -25.41 -4.19 0.09
N ASP A 132 -25.30 -3.44 1.19
CA ASP A 132 -26.46 -2.92 1.92
C ASP A 132 -27.26 -1.94 1.05
N ASP A 133 -28.58 -1.95 1.17
CA ASP A 133 -29.51 -1.02 0.50
C ASP A 133 -29.58 0.37 1.16
N VAL A 134 -29.10 0.47 2.41
CA VAL A 134 -29.01 1.72 3.16
C VAL A 134 -27.68 2.41 2.86
N GLY A 135 -27.75 3.68 2.44
CA GLY A 135 -26.57 4.53 2.27
C GLY A 135 -25.74 4.63 3.54
N ARG A 136 -24.48 4.21 3.46
CA ARG A 136 -23.50 4.29 4.55
C ARG A 136 -22.20 4.86 4.02
N ALA A 137 -21.51 5.60 4.86
CA ALA A 137 -20.22 6.18 4.54
C ALA A 137 -19.20 5.91 5.65
N PHE A 138 -17.93 5.87 5.28
CA PHE A 138 -16.82 5.80 6.24
C PHE A 138 -16.55 7.16 6.89
N SER A 139 -16.72 8.26 6.13
CA SER A 139 -16.59 9.63 6.65
C SER A 139 -17.93 10.11 7.21
N TYR A 140 -17.87 10.89 8.29
CA TYR A 140 -19.03 11.60 8.85
C TYR A 140 -19.43 12.82 8.01
N GLU A 141 -18.56 13.28 7.12
CA GLU A 141 -18.77 14.47 6.29
C GLU A 141 -19.42 14.13 4.93
N THR A 142 -19.48 12.84 4.58
CA THR A 142 -20.12 12.38 3.34
C THR A 142 -21.63 12.62 3.41
N THR A 143 -22.13 13.48 2.52
CA THR A 143 -23.55 13.82 2.37
C THR A 143 -24.23 13.13 1.19
N GLU A 144 -23.44 12.62 0.24
CA GLU A 144 -23.91 11.87 -0.94
C GLU A 144 -23.46 10.41 -0.88
N TYR A 145 -24.39 9.48 -1.10
CA TYR A 145 -24.13 8.04 -0.97
C TYR A 145 -24.15 7.34 -2.33
N ILE A 146 -23.23 6.39 -2.50
CA ILE A 146 -23.17 5.52 -3.67
C ILE A 146 -24.16 4.38 -3.48
N LEU A 147 -25.33 4.48 -4.12
CA LEU A 147 -26.38 3.45 -4.05
C LEU A 147 -26.31 2.46 -5.22
N ASP A 148 -25.70 2.84 -6.34
CA ASP A 148 -25.39 1.93 -7.44
C ASP A 148 -24.14 1.10 -7.09
N GLN A 149 -24.37 -0.12 -6.61
CA GLN A 149 -23.33 -0.98 -6.06
C GLN A 149 -23.18 -2.26 -6.89
N LEU A 150 -21.92 -2.64 -7.14
CA LEU A 150 -21.62 -3.94 -7.74
C LEU A 150 -21.67 -5.03 -6.65
N PRO A 151 -22.33 -6.17 -6.91
CA PRO A 151 -22.32 -7.30 -5.98
C PRO A 151 -20.96 -8.00 -5.96
N CYS A 152 -20.72 -8.78 -4.92
CA CYS A 152 -19.70 -9.83 -4.90
C CYS A 152 -20.33 -11.19 -5.22
N TRP A 153 -19.49 -12.19 -5.47
CA TRP A 153 -19.92 -13.57 -5.68
C TRP A 153 -19.19 -14.51 -4.72
N LEU A 154 -19.94 -15.41 -4.09
CA LEU A 154 -19.45 -16.41 -3.15
C LEU A 154 -19.40 -17.79 -3.82
N THR A 155 -18.34 -18.53 -3.52
CA THR A 155 -18.11 -19.91 -3.97
C THR A 155 -17.23 -20.65 -2.95
N TYR A 156 -17.07 -21.96 -3.11
CA TYR A 156 -16.38 -22.83 -2.15
C TYR A 156 -15.44 -23.80 -2.88
N THR A 157 -14.40 -24.25 -2.18
CA THR A 157 -13.49 -25.31 -2.63
C THR A 157 -13.99 -26.68 -2.22
#